data_AF-A0A173WKG1-F1
#
_entry.id   AF-A0A173WKG1-F1
#
_cell.length_a   1.000
_cell.length_b   1.000
_cell.length_c   1.000
_cell.angle_alpha   90.00
_cell.angle_beta   90.00
_cell.angle_gamma   90.00
#
_symmetry.space_group_name_H-M   'P 1'
#
loop_
_entity.id
_entity.type
_entity.pdbx_description
1 polymer ?
#
loop_
_entity_poly.entity_id
_entity_poly.type
_entity_poly.pdbx_seq_one_letter_code
_entity_poly.pdbx_strand_id
1 'polypeptide(L)'
;MKVKNKDIVVFLNGIGALKDKRFPVKVTYAINKNIRAVSGAAEAYNKTFDELRSQYMLKDVEGKLVLDEHGEPKFHEGKKDEFVKELDELREIEVDINLNMLTYSDIEKCDSDKYSTLTVRDMEALDIMLK
;
A
#
# COMPACT_ATOMS: atom_id res chain seq x y z
N MET A 1 -15.81 5.82 -2.46
CA MET A 1 -14.98 7.00 -2.18
C MET A 1 -13.75 6.93 -3.07
N LYS A 2 -13.15 8.07 -3.39
CA LYS A 2 -11.91 8.08 -4.17
C LYS A 2 -10.72 7.90 -3.25
N VAL A 3 -9.80 7.03 -3.65
CA VAL A 3 -8.59 6.71 -2.89
C VAL A 3 -7.40 6.63 -3.84
N LYS A 4 -6.25 7.17 -3.44
CA LYS A 4 -5.05 7.11 -4.27
C LYS A 4 -4.35 5.77 -4.12
N ASN A 5 -3.68 5.33 -5.19
CA ASN A 5 -2.88 4.11 -5.16
C ASN A 5 -1.82 4.12 -4.05
N LYS A 6 -1.17 5.26 -3.80
CA LYS A 6 -0.19 5.37 -2.71
C LYS A 6 -0.79 5.04 -1.33
N ASP A 7 -2.02 5.45 -1.06
CA ASP A 7 -2.67 5.21 0.23
C ASP A 7 -3.04 3.72 0.38
N ILE A 8 -3.47 3.09 -0.73
CA ILE A 8 -3.72 1.64 -0.78
C ILE A 8 -2.43 0.87 -0.48
N VAL A 9 -1.30 1.27 -1.08
CA VAL A 9 0.00 0.63 -0.85
C VAL A 9 0.43 0.78 0.61
N VAL A 10 0.29 1.97 1.20
CA VAL A 10 0.58 2.22 2.63
C VAL A 10 -0.25 1.30 3.52
N PHE A 11 -1.56 1.23 3.28
CA PHE A 11 -2.46 0.36 4.03
C PHE A 11 -2.05 -1.11 3.93
N LEU A 12 -1.83 -1.62 2.71
CA LEU A 12 -1.50 -3.03 2.50
C LEU A 12 -0.14 -3.41 3.11
N ASN A 13 0.85 -2.54 3.01
CA ASN A 13 2.17 -2.75 3.63
C ASN A 13 2.09 -2.72 5.17
N GLY A 14 1.15 -1.96 5.73
CA GLY A 14 0.91 -1.87 7.17
C GLY A 14 0.22 -3.11 7.77
N ILE A 15 -0.50 -3.91 6.98
CA ILE A 15 -1.27 -5.08 7.47
C ILE A 15 -0.39 -6.05 8.27
N GLY A 16 0.87 -6.22 7.88
CA GLY A 16 1.80 -7.11 8.60
C GLY A 16 1.88 -6.77 10.09
N ALA A 17 1.95 -5.48 10.43
CA ALA A 17 1.98 -5.02 11.82
C ALA A 17 0.63 -5.14 12.53
N LEU A 18 -0.48 -5.12 11.78
CA LEU A 18 -1.84 -5.22 12.33
C LEU A 18 -2.25 -6.67 12.63
N LYS A 19 -1.70 -7.67 11.92
CA LYS A 19 -2.13 -9.07 12.03
C LYS A 19 -1.96 -9.68 13.43
N ASP A 20 -0.93 -9.26 14.15
CA ASP A 20 -0.63 -9.77 15.49
C ASP A 20 -1.37 -9.02 16.60
N LYS A 21 -2.17 -8.00 16.23
CA LYS A 21 -2.88 -7.15 17.18
C LYS A 21 -4.29 -7.62 17.43
N ARG A 22 -4.71 -7.52 18.69
CA ARG A 22 -6.08 -7.76 19.12
C ARG A 22 -6.87 -6.46 19.04
N PHE A 23 -7.87 -6.41 18.18
CA PHE A 23 -8.73 -5.25 17.99
C PHE A 23 -10.15 -5.46 18.49
N PRO A 24 -10.92 -4.37 18.72
CA PRO A 24 -12.37 -4.44 18.80
C PRO A 24 -12.95 -5.14 17.56
N VAL A 25 -14.06 -5.87 17.74
CA VAL A 25 -14.66 -6.67 16.67
C VAL A 25 -15.00 -5.84 15.42
N LYS A 26 -15.48 -4.60 15.63
CA LYS A 26 -15.81 -3.66 14.54
C LYS A 26 -14.57 -3.27 13.74
N VAL A 27 -13.47 -2.97 14.42
CA VAL A 27 -12.19 -2.61 13.79
C VAL A 27 -11.63 -3.80 13.02
N THR A 28 -11.63 -4.99 13.62
CA THR A 28 -11.21 -6.25 12.97
C THR A 28 -11.99 -6.51 11.68
N TYR A 29 -13.31 -6.37 11.74
CA TYR A 29 -14.19 -6.57 10.58
C TYR A 29 -13.88 -5.55 9.47
N ALA A 30 -13.73 -4.28 9.83
CA ALA A 30 -13.46 -3.21 8.88
C ALA A 30 -12.10 -3.40 8.18
N ILE A 31 -11.04 -3.75 8.90
CA ILE A 31 -9.73 -4.10 8.32
C ILE A 31 -9.90 -5.23 7.30
N ASN A 32 -10.46 -6.38 7.70
CA ASN A 32 -10.61 -7.53 6.81
C ASN A 32 -11.46 -7.23 5.56
N LYS A 33 -12.52 -6.43 5.72
CA LYS A 33 -13.38 -6.02 4.61
C LYS A 33 -12.65 -5.06 3.66
N ASN A 34 -11.86 -4.14 4.18
CA ASN A 34 -11.12 -3.15 3.40
C ASN A 34 -9.94 -3.77 2.65
N ILE A 35 -9.24 -4.75 3.23
CA ILE A 35 -8.22 -5.55 2.53
C ILE A 35 -8.81 -6.13 1.23
N ARG A 36 -9.99 -6.73 1.32
CA ARG A 36 -10.68 -7.30 0.15
C ARG A 36 -11.12 -6.23 -0.84
N ALA A 37 -11.57 -5.07 -0.35
CA ALA A 37 -12.05 -3.98 -1.19
C ALA A 37 -10.92 -3.38 -2.05
N VAL A 38 -9.69 -3.32 -1.53
CA VAL A 38 -8.54 -2.74 -2.24
C VAL A 38 -7.75 -3.73 -3.09
N SER A 39 -7.99 -5.05 -2.94
CA SER A 39 -7.14 -6.09 -3.56
C SER A 39 -7.07 -5.98 -5.08
N GLY A 40 -8.19 -5.69 -5.76
CA GLY A 40 -8.21 -5.54 -7.22
C GLY A 40 -7.43 -4.31 -7.72
N ALA A 41 -7.54 -3.18 -7.01
CA ALA A 41 -6.76 -1.98 -7.33
C ALA A 41 -5.25 -2.20 -7.07
N ALA A 42 -4.90 -2.92 -6.01
CA ALA A 42 -3.53 -3.28 -5.71
C ALA A 42 -2.92 -4.24 -6.74
N GLU A 43 -3.70 -5.21 -7.25
CA GLU A 43 -3.27 -6.09 -8.34
C GLU A 43 -3.00 -5.29 -9.62
N ALA A 44 -3.90 -4.37 -9.98
CA ALA A 44 -3.70 -3.47 -11.12
C ALA A 44 -2.46 -2.60 -10.94
N TYR A 45 -2.28 -1.98 -9.77
CA TYR A 45 -1.08 -1.19 -9.44
C TYR A 45 0.20 -2.01 -9.60
N ASN A 46 0.26 -3.20 -9.01
CA ASN A 46 1.45 -4.05 -9.07
C ASN A 46 1.78 -4.46 -10.51
N LYS A 47 0.76 -4.83 -11.29
CA LYS A 47 0.95 -5.17 -12.70
C LYS A 47 1.49 -3.99 -13.51
N THR A 48 0.90 -2.80 -13.35
CA THR A 48 1.38 -1.59 -14.04
C THR A 48 2.78 -1.19 -13.55
N PHE A 49 3.08 -1.37 -12.27
CA PHE A 49 4.41 -1.13 -11.73
C PHE A 49 5.46 -2.08 -12.32
N ASP A 50 5.14 -3.37 -12.50
CA ASP A 50 6.03 -4.34 -13.13
C ASP A 50 6.24 -4.06 -14.63
N GLU A 51 5.20 -3.60 -15.33
CA GLU A 51 5.28 -3.12 -16.71
C GLU A 51 6.19 -1.88 -16.79
N LEU A 52 6.03 -0.92 -15.87
CA LEU A 52 6.86 0.28 -15.79
C LEU A 52 8.33 -0.09 -15.57
N ARG A 53 8.62 -0.96 -14.59
CA ARG A 53 9.99 -1.47 -14.36
C ARG A 53 10.56 -2.15 -15.60
N SER A 54 9.74 -2.89 -16.32
CA SER A 54 10.17 -3.59 -17.55
C SER A 54 10.52 -2.66 -18.71
N GLN A 55 9.98 -1.45 -18.74
CA GLN A 55 10.28 -0.44 -19.76
C GLN A 55 11.56 0.35 -19.44
N TYR A 56 11.83 0.57 -18.15
CA TYR A 56 12.83 1.51 -17.69
C TYR A 56 14.11 0.86 -17.12
N MET A 57 14.05 -0.41 -16.73
CA MET A 57 15.17 -1.13 -16.11
C MET A 57 15.79 -2.16 -17.05
N LEU A 58 17.12 -2.31 -16.96
CA LEU A 58 17.88 -3.30 -17.73
C LEU A 58 17.49 -4.72 -17.30
N LYS A 59 17.28 -5.59 -18.30
CA LYS A 59 17.10 -7.02 -18.12
C LYS A 59 18.27 -7.79 -18.72
N ASP A 60 18.63 -8.89 -18.07
CA ASP A 60 19.59 -9.84 -18.60
C ASP A 60 18.97 -10.71 -19.71
N VAL A 61 19.78 -11.64 -20.25
CA VAL A 61 19.37 -12.57 -21.30
C VAL A 61 18.26 -13.55 -20.87
N GLU A 62 18.06 -13.73 -19.55
CA GLU A 62 16.98 -14.56 -18.98
C GLU A 62 15.72 -13.73 -18.66
N GLY A 63 15.74 -12.41 -18.93
CA GLY A 63 14.65 -11.50 -18.63
C GLY A 63 14.57 -11.04 -17.18
N LYS A 64 15.59 -11.30 -16.36
CA LYS A 64 15.67 -10.84 -14.96
C LYS A 64 16.31 -9.46 -14.87
N LEU A 65 15.96 -8.68 -13.86
CA LEU A 65 16.53 -7.35 -13.65
C LEU A 65 18.04 -7.42 -13.39
N VAL A 66 18.82 -6.61 -14.10
CA VAL A 66 20.24 -6.42 -13.83
C VAL A 66 20.38 -5.53 -12.61
N LEU A 67 21.10 -6.01 -11.59
CA LEU A 67 21.35 -5.27 -10.36
C LEU A 67 22.73 -4.58 -10.38
N ASP A 68 22.86 -3.50 -9.63
CA ASP A 68 24.13 -2.83 -9.37
C ASP A 68 24.86 -3.40 -8.15
N GLU A 69 25.96 -2.76 -7.78
CA GLU A 69 26.85 -3.16 -6.69
C GLU A 69 26.17 -3.13 -5.30
N HIS A 70 25.06 -2.39 -5.19
CA HIS A 70 24.25 -2.25 -3.98
C HIS A 70 23.01 -3.16 -3.99
N GLY A 71 22.82 -3.94 -5.06
CA GLY A 71 21.64 -4.79 -5.26
C GLY A 71 20.42 -4.03 -5.77
N GLU A 72 20.59 -2.79 -6.26
CA GLU A 72 19.51 -2.00 -6.83
C GLU A 72 19.36 -2.26 -8.34
N PRO A 73 18.14 -2.22 -8.91
CA PRO A 73 17.96 -2.39 -10.36
C PRO A 73 18.63 -1.29 -11.17
N LYS A 74 19.39 -1.67 -12.20
CA LYS A 74 20.00 -0.72 -13.15
C LYS A 74 18.94 -0.19 -14.12
N PHE A 75 18.96 1.12 -14.34
CA PHE A 75 18.11 1.80 -15.31
C PHE A 75 18.77 1.86 -16.69
N HIS A 76 17.95 1.99 -17.73
CA HIS A 76 18.45 2.50 -19.01
C HIS A 76 19.04 3.90 -18.84
N GLU A 77 20.08 4.21 -19.61
CA GLU A 77 20.79 5.49 -19.50
C GLU A 77 19.83 6.68 -19.67
N GLY A 78 19.88 7.64 -18.75
CA GLY A 78 19.03 8.84 -18.76
C GLY A 78 17.55 8.62 -18.40
N LYS A 79 17.13 7.39 -18.08
CA LYS A 79 15.70 7.06 -17.90
C LYS A 79 15.15 7.11 -16.47
N LYS A 80 16.01 7.33 -15.47
CA LYS A 80 15.60 7.35 -14.06
C LYS A 80 14.55 8.42 -13.76
N ASP A 81 14.72 9.63 -14.29
CA ASP A 81 13.81 10.75 -14.02
C ASP A 81 12.43 10.55 -14.68
N GLU A 82 12.40 10.00 -15.90
CA GLU A 82 11.16 9.62 -16.59
C GLU A 82 10.39 8.56 -15.79
N PHE A 83 11.09 7.53 -15.31
CA PHE A 83 10.50 6.50 -14.45
C PHE A 83 9.90 7.07 -13.16
N VAL A 84 10.62 7.96 -12.48
CA VAL A 84 10.15 8.58 -11.23
C VAL A 84 8.87 9.38 -11.48
N LYS A 85 8.82 10.13 -12.58
CA LYS A 85 7.63 10.90 -12.95
C LYS A 85 6.42 9.99 -13.21
N GLU A 86 6.57 8.94 -14.02
CA GLU A 86 5.47 8.01 -14.29
C GLU A 86 5.06 7.19 -13.07
N LEU A 87 6.00 6.87 -12.17
CA LEU A 87 5.69 6.21 -10.91
C LEU A 87 4.85 7.12 -10.00
N ASP A 88 5.18 8.41 -9.93
CA ASP A 88 4.39 9.37 -9.16
C ASP A 88 3.01 9.57 -9.78
N GLU A 89 2.90 9.61 -11.11
CA GLU A 89 1.59 9.60 -11.78
C GLU A 89 0.78 8.36 -11.40
N LEU A 90 1.35 7.15 -11.47
CA LEU A 90 0.69 5.90 -11.06
C LEU A 90 0.23 5.94 -9.60
N ARG A 91 1.02 6.51 -8.71
CA ARG A 91 0.72 6.65 -7.27
C ARG A 91 -0.43 7.62 -6.99
N GLU A 92 -0.55 8.67 -7.79
CA GLU A 92 -1.55 9.73 -7.63
C GLU A 92 -2.91 9.39 -8.28
N ILE A 93 -2.99 8.32 -9.11
CA ILE A 93 -4.27 7.84 -9.66
C ILE A 93 -5.26 7.56 -8.53
N GLU A 94 -6.44 8.17 -8.64
CA GLU A 94 -7.58 7.94 -7.78
C GLU A 94 -8.49 6.84 -8.33
N VAL A 95 -8.86 5.90 -7.48
CA VAL A 95 -9.79 4.81 -7.79
C VAL A 95 -11.01 4.85 -6.87
N ASP A 96 -12.17 4.45 -7.39
CA ASP A 96 -13.40 4.34 -6.61
C ASP A 96 -13.41 3.02 -5.82
N ILE A 97 -13.23 3.13 -4.51
CA ILE A 97 -13.25 1.99 -3.58
C ILE A 97 -14.37 2.17 -2.56
N ASN A 98 -15.05 1.08 -2.23
CA ASN A 98 -16.05 1.06 -1.16
C ASN A 98 -15.42 0.58 0.15
N LEU A 99 -14.91 1.52 0.95
CA LEU A 99 -14.31 1.25 2.25
C LEU A 99 -15.35 1.30 3.38
N ASN A 100 -15.18 0.39 4.34
CA ASN A 100 -15.83 0.45 5.64
C ASN A 100 -15.05 1.42 6.53
N MET A 101 -15.56 2.64 6.64
CA MET A 101 -14.94 3.70 7.42
C MET A 101 -15.18 3.51 8.92
N LEU A 102 -14.15 3.78 9.72
CA LEU A 102 -14.18 3.83 11.17
C LEU A 102 -14.14 5.28 11.63
N THR A 103 -14.75 5.56 12.79
CA THR A 103 -14.56 6.87 13.44
C THR A 103 -13.39 6.82 14.40
N TYR A 104 -12.84 7.98 14.78
CA TYR A 104 -11.84 8.05 15.85
C TYR A 104 -12.32 7.39 17.15
N SER A 105 -13.60 7.50 17.51
CA SER A 105 -14.16 6.83 18.68
C SER A 105 -14.20 5.29 18.56
N ASP A 106 -14.22 4.74 17.35
CA ASP A 106 -14.04 3.29 17.17
C ASP A 106 -12.60 2.86 17.43
N ILE A 107 -11.64 3.74 17.12
CA ILE A 107 -10.20 3.52 17.31
C ILE A 107 -9.79 3.70 18.77
N GLU A 108 -10.30 4.73 19.46
CA GLU A 108 -10.05 4.99 20.90
C GLU A 108 -10.38 3.77 21.79
N LYS A 109 -11.29 2.89 21.35
CA LYS A 109 -11.57 1.63 22.06
C LYS A 109 -10.34 0.72 22.18
N CYS A 110 -9.36 0.87 21.29
CA CYS A 110 -8.10 0.13 21.32
C CYS A 110 -7.20 0.53 22.50
N ASP A 111 -7.45 1.67 23.16
CA ASP A 111 -6.68 2.13 24.32
C ASP A 111 -7.09 1.43 25.62
N SER A 112 -8.11 0.58 25.59
CA SER A 112 -8.46 -0.24 26.76
C SER A 112 -7.53 -1.46 26.89
N ASP A 113 -7.30 -1.91 28.12
CA ASP A 113 -6.45 -3.06 28.48
C ASP A 113 -6.83 -4.38 27.78
N LYS A 114 -8.00 -4.43 27.12
CA LYS A 114 -8.51 -5.61 26.41
C LYS A 114 -7.92 -5.77 25.01
N TYR A 115 -7.35 -4.71 24.44
CA TYR A 115 -6.90 -4.65 23.05
C TYR A 115 -5.44 -4.21 22.96
N SER A 116 -4.86 -4.43 21.79
CA SER A 116 -3.49 -4.00 21.51
C SER A 116 -3.44 -2.50 21.29
N THR A 117 -2.56 -1.82 22.00
CA THR A 117 -2.25 -0.40 21.79
C THR A 117 -1.77 -0.16 20.35
N LEU A 118 -2.23 0.94 19.77
CA LEU A 118 -1.82 1.38 18.45
C LEU A 118 -0.54 2.21 18.53
N THR A 119 0.39 1.88 17.64
CA THR A 119 1.59 2.67 17.36
C THR A 119 1.28 3.66 16.25
N VAL A 120 2.16 4.64 16.05
CA VAL A 120 2.08 5.60 14.94
C VAL A 120 1.98 4.87 13.59
N ARG A 121 2.75 3.79 13.40
CA ARG A 121 2.72 3.00 12.16
C ARG A 121 1.37 2.33 11.92
N ASP A 122 0.67 1.91 12.96
CA ASP A 122 -0.66 1.32 12.79
C ASP A 122 -1.67 2.39 12.41
N MET A 123 -1.56 3.59 12.98
CA MET A 123 -2.41 4.72 12.62
C MET A 123 -2.20 5.14 11.17
N GLU A 124 -0.95 5.21 10.70
CA GLU A 124 -0.63 5.48 9.29
C GLU A 124 -1.27 4.45 8.35
N ALA A 125 -1.23 3.16 8.72
CA ALA A 125 -1.87 2.12 7.93
C ALA A 125 -3.40 2.27 7.90
N LEU A 126 -4.01 2.64 9.03
CA LEU A 126 -5.46 2.75 9.17
C LEU A 126 -6.03 4.05 8.60
N ASP A 127 -5.21 5.08 8.36
CA ASP A 127 -5.64 6.43 7.97
C ASP A 127 -6.63 6.46 6.79
N ILE A 128 -6.36 5.63 5.76
CA ILE A 128 -7.21 5.43 4.58
C ILE A 128 -8.69 5.14 4.89
N MET A 129 -8.97 4.58 6.07
CA MET A 129 -10.29 4.13 6.50
C MET A 129 -10.81 4.86 7.74
N LEU A 130 -10.21 6.00 8.12
CA LEU A 130 -10.66 6.85 9.22
C LEU A 130 -11.48 8.05 8.73
N LYS A 131 -12.45 8.48 9.54
CA LYS A 131 -13.27 9.67 9.31
C LYS A 131 -13.72 10.34 10.61
#